data_AF-B3LVI4-F1
#
_entry.id   AF-B3LVI4-F1
#
_cell.length_a   1.000
_cell.length_b   1.000
_cell.length_c   1.000
_cell.angle_alpha   90.00
_cell.angle_beta   90.00
_cell.angle_gamma   90.00
#
_symmetry.space_group_name_H-M   'P 1'
#
loop_
_entity.id
_entity.type
_entity.pdbx_description
1 polymer ?
#
loop_
_entity_poly.entity_id
_entity_poly.type
_entity_poly.pdbx_seq_one_letter_code
_entity_poly.pdbx_strand_id
1 'polypeptide(L)'
;MPLAGVFCPLSVCDPPFGQSLAMPLFNKKFESKPIPVRQGRCNIGHPVVTEDLDDFRQISLTLGNKELRFADGIWMHSARKGDVEDMVRLNKKFRALEEENNMCNLKIEVMLDLLAEHATELNELKPKEK
;
A
#
# COMPACT_ATOMS: atom_id res chain seq x y z
N MET A 1 78.71 33.47 -18.07
CA MET A 1 79.21 33.31 -19.46
C MET A 1 79.68 31.86 -19.63
N PRO A 2 79.48 31.25 -20.80
CA PRO A 2 78.80 29.95 -21.02
C PRO A 2 79.80 28.79 -21.17
N LEU A 3 79.37 27.52 -21.26
CA LEU A 3 79.12 26.86 -22.54
C LEU A 3 78.36 25.54 -22.36
N ALA A 4 77.30 25.42 -23.14
CA ALA A 4 76.56 24.20 -23.40
C ALA A 4 77.42 23.20 -24.20
N GLY A 5 77.14 21.91 -24.02
CA GLY A 5 77.73 20.87 -24.84
C GLY A 5 77.09 19.50 -24.61
N VAL A 6 76.26 19.13 -25.57
CA VAL A 6 75.91 17.76 -25.99
C VAL A 6 74.77 17.07 -25.22
N PHE A 7 73.70 16.85 -25.99
CA PHE A 7 72.46 16.17 -25.65
C PHE A 7 72.60 14.67 -25.97
N CYS A 8 72.38 13.80 -24.98
CA CYS A 8 72.11 12.38 -25.15
C CYS A 8 70.86 12.07 -24.32
N PRO A 9 69.74 11.60 -24.89
CA PRO A 9 68.56 11.33 -24.09
C PRO A 9 68.71 9.94 -23.43
N LEU A 10 69.20 9.93 -22.20
CA LEU A 10 68.75 8.94 -21.22
C LEU A 10 67.38 9.41 -20.73
N SER A 11 66.32 8.61 -20.92
CA SER A 11 65.18 8.65 -19.99
C SER A 11 65.22 7.38 -19.15
N VAL A 12 66.06 7.43 -18.12
CA VAL A 12 65.89 6.67 -16.88
C VAL A 12 64.90 7.48 -16.03
N CYS A 13 63.96 6.81 -15.37
CA CYS A 13 63.65 6.96 -13.94
C CYS A 13 62.26 6.38 -13.64
N ASP A 14 62.31 5.23 -12.97
CA ASP A 14 61.46 4.71 -11.89
C ASP A 14 59.92 4.82 -11.92
N PRO A 15 59.22 3.72 -11.57
CA PRO A 15 57.77 3.72 -11.48
C PRO A 15 57.33 4.28 -10.11
N PRO A 16 56.29 5.10 -10.09
CA PRO A 16 55.26 4.85 -9.07
C PRO A 16 53.85 5.10 -9.59
N PHE A 17 52.95 4.24 -9.13
CA PHE A 17 51.57 4.58 -8.83
C PHE A 17 50.66 5.01 -10.00
N GLY A 18 49.90 4.05 -10.49
CA GLY A 18 48.78 4.32 -11.38
C GLY A 18 48.20 3.07 -12.04
N GLN A 19 48.13 1.94 -11.34
CA GLN A 19 47.25 0.86 -11.75
C GLN A 19 45.81 1.38 -11.62
N SER A 20 45.30 2.05 -12.66
CA SER A 20 43.87 2.09 -12.86
C SER A 20 43.45 0.66 -13.11
N LEU A 21 42.79 0.06 -12.12
CA LEU A 21 42.08 -1.20 -12.22
C LEU A 21 40.99 -1.04 -13.30
N ALA A 22 41.39 -1.13 -14.57
CA ALA A 22 40.47 -1.39 -15.65
C ALA A 22 40.02 -2.84 -15.47
N MET A 23 38.96 -3.02 -14.67
CA MET A 23 38.22 -4.27 -14.60
C MET A 23 37.88 -4.68 -16.05
N PRO A 24 38.43 -5.79 -16.57
CA PRO A 24 38.18 -6.22 -17.95
C PRO A 24 36.71 -6.63 -18.18
N LEU A 25 35.90 -6.60 -17.11
CA LEU A 25 34.52 -7.04 -17.07
C LEU A 25 33.51 -6.04 -17.66
N PHE A 26 33.88 -4.77 -17.82
CA PHE A 26 32.95 -3.73 -18.31
C PHE A 26 33.26 -3.32 -19.75
N ASN A 27 33.63 -4.28 -20.60
CA ASN A 27 33.78 -4.04 -22.02
C ASN A 27 32.41 -4.17 -22.71
N LYS A 28 31.64 -3.07 -22.80
CA LYS A 28 30.43 -2.85 -23.65
C LYS A 28 29.29 -3.89 -23.69
N LYS A 29 29.43 -5.07 -23.09
CA LYS A 29 28.41 -6.13 -23.02
C LYS A 29 27.32 -5.84 -21.99
N PHE A 30 27.55 -4.84 -21.14
CA PHE A 30 26.59 -4.33 -20.15
C PHE A 30 26.01 -2.97 -20.53
N GLU A 31 26.16 -2.51 -21.78
CA GLU A 31 25.35 -1.39 -22.25
C GLU A 31 23.89 -1.85 -22.28
N SER A 32 23.04 -1.16 -21.51
CA SER A 32 21.60 -1.41 -21.57
C SER A 32 21.14 -1.07 -22.98
N LYS A 33 20.61 -2.08 -23.68
CA LYS A 33 19.95 -1.82 -24.96
C LYS A 33 18.88 -0.76 -24.72
N PRO A 34 18.75 0.26 -25.58
CA PRO A 34 17.68 1.23 -25.44
C PRO A 34 16.37 0.46 -25.40
N ILE A 35 15.63 0.62 -24.30
CA ILE A 35 14.37 -0.08 -24.08
C ILE A 35 13.46 0.32 -25.25
N PRO A 36 12.98 -0.64 -26.06
CA PRO A 36 12.06 -0.34 -27.14
C PRO A 36 10.90 0.51 -26.61
N VAL A 37 10.53 1.55 -27.35
CA VAL A 37 9.38 2.38 -26.99
C VAL A 37 8.19 1.45 -26.85
N ARG A 38 7.65 1.34 -25.63
CA ARG A 38 6.44 0.56 -25.39
C ARG A 38 5.32 1.21 -26.19
N GLN A 39 4.95 0.61 -27.32
CA GLN A 39 3.69 0.90 -27.98
C GLN A 39 2.59 0.48 -27.01
N GLY A 40 1.75 1.42 -26.57
CA GLY A 40 0.70 1.14 -25.59
C GLY A 40 1.05 1.52 -24.14
N ARG A 41 1.64 2.69 -23.93
CA ARG A 41 1.62 3.33 -22.60
C ARG A 41 0.18 3.71 -22.25
N CYS A 42 -0.53 2.85 -21.52
CA CYS A 42 -1.67 3.25 -20.69
C CYS A 42 -1.12 4.13 -19.57
N ASN A 43 -0.94 5.41 -19.86
CA ASN A 43 -0.41 6.34 -18.85
C ASN A 43 -1.50 7.18 -18.18
N ILE A 44 -2.73 7.24 -18.70
CA ILE A 44 -3.90 7.85 -18.02
C ILE A 44 -5.25 7.20 -18.45
N GLY A 45 -5.32 6.40 -19.51
CA GLY A 45 -6.60 5.86 -20.00
C GLY A 45 -6.85 4.43 -19.53
N HIS A 46 -7.83 4.23 -18.66
CA HIS A 46 -8.48 2.93 -18.48
C HIS A 46 -8.69 2.28 -19.87
N PRO A 47 -8.28 1.02 -20.09
CA PRO A 47 -8.61 0.36 -21.35
C PRO A 47 -10.12 0.50 -21.54
N VAL A 48 -10.56 0.88 -22.74
CA VAL A 48 -11.99 0.88 -23.04
C VAL A 48 -12.43 -0.56 -22.86
N VAL A 49 -13.12 -0.82 -21.75
CA VAL A 49 -13.60 -2.15 -21.40
C VAL A 49 -14.68 -2.48 -22.42
N THR A 50 -14.31 -3.27 -23.41
CA THR A 50 -15.22 -3.85 -24.42
C THR A 50 -15.91 -5.12 -23.91
N GLU A 51 -15.64 -5.53 -22.67
CA GLU A 51 -16.16 -6.74 -22.03
C GLU A 51 -17.32 -6.37 -21.10
N ASP A 52 -18.36 -7.21 -21.03
CA ASP A 52 -19.45 -7.01 -20.08
C ASP A 52 -18.91 -7.11 -18.65
N LEU A 53 -18.95 -6.00 -17.91
CA LEU A 53 -18.41 -5.90 -16.55
C LEU A 53 -19.10 -6.86 -15.55
N ASP A 54 -20.23 -7.44 -15.92
CA ASP A 54 -20.94 -8.45 -15.14
C ASP A 54 -20.14 -9.74 -14.94
N ASP A 55 -19.21 -10.07 -15.86
CA ASP A 55 -18.33 -11.24 -15.73
C ASP A 55 -17.30 -11.08 -14.57
N PHE A 56 -17.05 -9.84 -14.14
CA PHE A 56 -16.13 -9.54 -13.03
C PHE A 56 -16.81 -9.44 -11.66
N ARG A 57 -18.09 -9.83 -11.53
CA ARG A 57 -18.77 -9.88 -10.22
C ARG A 57 -18.06 -10.75 -9.19
N GLN A 58 -17.27 -11.72 -9.65
CA GLN A 58 -16.54 -12.63 -8.77
C GLN A 58 -15.08 -12.73 -9.21
N ILE A 59 -14.21 -12.00 -8.51
CA ILE A 59 -12.77 -12.04 -8.76
C ILE A 59 -12.17 -13.18 -7.93
N SER A 60 -11.52 -14.14 -8.58
CA SER A 60 -10.82 -15.24 -7.91
C SER A 60 -9.36 -15.35 -8.38
N LEU A 61 -8.52 -15.88 -7.48
CA LEU A 61 -7.11 -16.14 -7.71
C LEU A 61 -6.80 -17.57 -7.29
N THR A 62 -6.28 -18.37 -8.20
CA THR A 62 -5.84 -19.74 -7.90
C THR A 62 -4.31 -19.77 -7.76
N LEU A 63 -3.81 -20.16 -6.59
CA LEU A 63 -2.39 -20.30 -6.32
C LEU A 63 -2.09 -21.74 -5.88
N GLY A 64 -1.51 -22.52 -6.79
CA GLY A 64 -1.28 -23.96 -6.59
C GLY A 64 -2.61 -24.69 -6.42
N ASN A 65 -2.84 -25.25 -5.22
CA ASN A 65 -4.07 -25.97 -4.86
C ASN A 65 -5.04 -25.12 -4.01
N LYS A 66 -4.83 -23.80 -3.90
CA LYS A 66 -5.69 -22.90 -3.12
C LYS A 66 -6.44 -21.95 -4.05
N GLU A 67 -7.73 -21.76 -3.76
CA GLU A 67 -8.57 -20.72 -4.37
C GLU A 67 -8.79 -19.60 -3.36
N LEU A 68 -8.51 -18.37 -3.80
CA LEU A 68 -8.81 -17.13 -3.10
C LEU A 68 -9.91 -16.40 -3.87
N ARG A 69 -10.87 -15.79 -3.18
CA ARG A 69 -11.84 -14.87 -3.78
C ARG A 69 -11.71 -13.50 -3.15
N PHE A 70 -11.86 -12.48 -3.97
CA PHE A 70 -11.85 -11.10 -3.52
C PHE A 70 -13.28 -10.68 -3.18
N ALA A 71 -13.51 -10.29 -1.92
CA ALA A 71 -14.78 -9.77 -1.45
C ALA A 71 -14.53 -8.75 -0.34
N ASP A 72 -15.35 -7.70 -0.27
CA ASP A 72 -15.25 -6.62 0.72
C ASP A 72 -13.82 -6.04 0.87
N GLY A 73 -13.06 -5.95 -0.22
CA GLY A 73 -11.72 -5.37 -0.24
C GLY A 73 -10.58 -6.31 0.20
N ILE A 74 -10.88 -7.56 0.55
CA ILE A 74 -9.90 -8.53 1.05
C ILE A 74 -9.93 -9.82 0.24
N TRP A 75 -8.79 -10.54 0.22
CA TRP A 75 -8.69 -11.88 -0.34
C TRP A 75 -9.03 -12.93 0.72
N MET A 76 -10.02 -13.75 0.43
CA MET A 76 -10.54 -14.78 1.34
C MET A 76 -10.31 -16.16 0.78
N HIS A 77 -9.90 -17.10 1.64
CA HIS A 77 -9.80 -18.50 1.27
C HIS A 77 -11.20 -19.09 1.07
N SER A 78 -11.41 -19.73 -0.07
CA SER A 78 -12.63 -20.49 -0.34
C SER A 78 -12.30 -21.98 -0.20
N ALA A 79 -12.63 -22.58 0.93
CA ALA A 79 -12.47 -24.03 1.10
C ALA A 79 -13.59 -24.82 0.40
N ARG A 80 -14.78 -24.23 0.32
CA ARG A 80 -15.98 -24.79 -0.32
C ARG A 80 -16.74 -23.70 -1.05
N LYS A 81 -17.50 -24.08 -2.07
CA LYS A 81 -18.42 -23.17 -2.76
C LYS A 81 -19.43 -22.62 -1.74
N GLY A 82 -19.54 -21.29 -1.62
CA GLY A 82 -20.45 -20.62 -0.68
C GLY A 82 -19.79 -19.99 0.55
N ASP A 83 -18.56 -20.38 0.89
CA ASP A 83 -17.88 -19.97 2.12
C ASP A 83 -17.65 -18.45 2.18
N VAL A 84 -17.28 -17.87 1.04
CA VAL A 84 -17.05 -16.44 0.86
C VAL A 84 -18.36 -15.66 0.98
N GLU A 85 -19.42 -16.15 0.34
CA GLU A 85 -20.75 -15.53 0.39
C GLU A 85 -21.35 -15.58 1.81
N ASP A 86 -21.14 -16.69 2.53
CA ASP A 86 -21.55 -16.84 3.92
C ASP A 86 -20.77 -15.91 4.86
N MET A 87 -19.45 -15.79 4.67
CA MET A 87 -18.62 -14.88 5.44
C MET A 87 -19.00 -13.41 5.20
N VAL A 88 -19.23 -13.00 3.94
CA VAL A 88 -19.72 -11.65 3.61
C VAL A 88 -21.08 -11.39 4.26
N ARG A 89 -22.00 -12.36 4.20
CA ARG A 89 -23.31 -12.25 4.85
C ARG A 89 -23.17 -12.12 6.37
N LEU A 90 -22.25 -12.86 6.98
CA LEU A 90 -21.97 -12.80 8.41
C LEU A 90 -21.39 -11.45 8.81
N ASN A 91 -20.40 -10.94 8.07
CA ASN A 91 -19.81 -9.61 8.31
C ASN A 91 -20.85 -8.49 8.20
N LYS A 92 -21.77 -8.57 7.24
CA LYS A 92 -22.88 -7.61 7.14
C LYS A 92 -23.76 -7.60 8.40
N LYS A 93 -24.08 -8.78 8.94
CA LYS A 93 -24.84 -8.90 10.19
C LYS A 93 -24.05 -8.36 11.38
N PHE A 94 -22.76 -8.67 11.46
CA PHE A 94 -21.89 -8.18 12.52
C PHE A 94 -21.86 -6.65 12.54
N ARG A 95 -21.66 -6.01 11.39
CA ARG A 95 -21.67 -4.55 11.26
C ARG A 95 -23.01 -3.94 11.69
N ALA A 96 -24.13 -4.52 11.26
CA ALA A 96 -25.45 -4.03 11.66
C ALA A 96 -25.66 -4.10 13.18
N LEU A 97 -25.22 -5.20 13.81
CA LEU A 97 -25.29 -5.36 15.26
C LEU A 97 -24.36 -4.38 16.00
N GLU A 98 -23.18 -4.11 15.45
CA GLU A 98 -22.25 -3.11 16.01
C GLU A 98 -22.84 -1.69 15.93
N GLU A 99 -23.45 -1.33 14.81
CA GLU A 99 -24.16 -0.06 14.63
C GLU A 99 -25.34 0.08 15.60
N GLU A 100 -26.16 -0.97 15.76
CA GLU A 100 -27.27 -1.00 16.72
C GLU A 100 -26.77 -0.88 18.17
N ASN A 101 -25.68 -1.57 18.52
CA ASN A 101 -25.09 -1.48 19.84
C ASN A 101 -24.58 -0.06 20.14
N ASN A 102 -23.86 0.56 19.20
CA ASN A 102 -23.37 1.92 19.33
C ASN A 102 -24.51 2.93 19.52
N MET A 103 -25.59 2.77 18.74
CA MET A 103 -26.78 3.62 18.87
C MET A 103 -27.48 3.40 20.22
N CYS A 104 -27.55 2.15 20.70
CA CYS A 104 -28.10 1.83 22.02
C CYS A 104 -27.32 2.53 23.15
N ASN A 105 -25.99 2.46 23.10
CA ASN A 105 -25.12 3.14 24.06
C ASN A 105 -25.36 4.67 24.02
N LEU A 106 -25.43 5.27 22.83
CA LEU A 106 -25.70 6.70 22.69
C LEU A 106 -27.06 7.10 23.29
N LYS A 107 -28.11 6.28 23.09
CA LYS A 107 -29.42 6.51 23.72
C LYS A 107 -29.34 6.50 25.24
N ILE A 108 -28.57 5.57 25.82
CA ILE A 108 -28.38 5.50 27.26
C ILE A 108 -27.72 6.78 27.78
N GLU A 109 -26.62 7.21 27.15
CA GLU A 109 -25.93 8.45 27.54
C GLU A 109 -26.85 9.67 27.51
N VAL A 110 -27.59 9.85 26.41
CA VAL A 110 -28.55 10.96 26.28
C VAL A 110 -29.64 10.90 27.36
N MET A 111 -30.17 9.71 27.65
CA MET A 111 -31.19 9.57 28.70
C MET A 111 -30.62 9.85 30.09
N LEU A 112 -29.36 9.49 30.35
CA LEU A 112 -28.69 9.81 31.61
C LEU A 112 -28.49 11.32 31.78
N ASP A 113 -28.09 12.02 30.72
CA ASP A 113 -27.95 13.48 30.73
C ASP A 113 -29.29 14.18 31.03
N LEU A 114 -30.38 13.75 30.37
CA LEU A 114 -31.72 14.29 30.61
C LEU A 114 -32.22 14.02 32.04
N LEU A 115 -31.95 12.82 32.58
CA LEU A 115 -32.30 12.50 33.96
C LEU A 115 -31.48 13.32 34.96
N ALA A 116 -30.20 13.58 34.66
CA ALA A 116 -29.35 14.43 35.48
C ALA A 116 -29.86 15.88 35.49
N GLU A 117 -30.23 16.43 34.33
CA GLU A 117 -30.85 17.75 34.19
C GLU A 117 -32.10 17.85 35.06
N HIS A 118 -33.06 16.92 34.89
CA HIS A 118 -34.28 16.90 35.70
C HIS A 118 -34.03 16.73 37.20
N ALA A 119 -33.05 15.91 37.59
CA ALA A 119 -32.69 15.73 39.00
C ALA A 119 -32.11 17.03 39.59
N THR A 120 -31.32 17.79 38.83
CA THR A 120 -30.80 19.09 39.25
C THR A 120 -31.91 20.12 39.41
N GLU A 121 -32.83 20.24 38.44
CA GLU A 121 -33.99 21.14 38.52
C GLU A 121 -34.85 20.87 39.77
N LEU A 122 -35.17 19.60 40.03
CA LEU A 122 -35.94 19.22 41.22
C LEU A 122 -35.21 19.53 42.53
N ASN A 123 -33.88 19.42 42.54
CA ASN A 123 -33.09 19.72 43.72
C ASN A 123 -33.05 21.23 44.01
N GLU A 124 -33.08 22.07 42.99
CA GLU A 124 -33.16 23.54 43.14
C GLU A 124 -34.53 24.00 43.67
N LEU A 125 -35.60 23.29 43.31
CA LEU A 125 -36.97 23.59 43.75
C LEU A 125 -37.27 23.10 45.17
N LYS A 126 -36.44 22.22 45.75
CA LYS A 126 -36.61 21.81 47.15
C LYS A 126 -36.32 22.99 48.08
N PRO A 127 -37.26 23.37 48.97
CA PRO A 127 -37.01 24.42 49.94
C PRO A 127 -35.82 24.00 50.81
N LYS A 128 -34.81 24.87 50.92
CA LYS A 128 -33.73 24.65 51.88
C LYS A 128 -34.33 24.77 53.28
N GLU A 129 -34.49 23.63 53.95
CA GLU A 129 -34.84 23.61 55.37
C GLU A 129 -33.81 24.49 56.12
N LYS A 130 -34.31 25.52 56.80
CA LYS A 130 -33.52 26.46 57.60
C LYS A 130 -33.35 25.92 59.01
#